data_AF-A0A7X0QZ71-F1
#
_entry.id   AF-A0A7X0QZ71-F1
#
_cell.length_a   1.000
_cell.length_b   1.000
_cell.length_c   1.000
_cell.angle_alpha   90.00
_cell.angle_beta   90.00
_cell.angle_gamma   90.00
#
_symmetry.space_group_name_H-M   'P 1'
#
loop_
_entity.id
_entity.type
_entity.pdbx_description
1 polymer ?
#
loop_
_entity_poly.entity_id
_entity_poly.type
_entity_poly.pdbx_seq_one_letter_code
_entity_poly.pdbx_strand_id
1 'polypeptide(L)'
;MYAPEQAQETISWQQFEQTDIRVGTILEVHPFPEARKPAYKLTVDLGPLGIKKSSAQVTKHYTPETLIGRQVLCVVNLGKKQIGTFMSEVLVTGFEDENRDIILAQPAGKVPNGSKLI
;
A
#
# COMPACT_ATOMS: atom_id res chain seq x y z
N MET A 1 -2.29 19.86 15.74
CA MET A 1 -1.35 20.86 15.20
C MET A 1 -0.14 20.08 14.69
N TYR A 2 -0.10 19.78 13.40
CA TYR A 2 1.05 19.09 12.79
C TYR A 2 2.26 20.00 12.90
N ALA A 3 3.29 19.58 13.62
CA ALA A 3 4.59 20.26 13.57
C ALA A 3 5.14 20.08 12.14
N PRO A 4 5.65 21.13 11.49
CA PRO A 4 6.26 20.97 10.18
C PRO A 4 7.48 20.06 10.33
N GLU A 5 7.46 18.94 9.60
CA GLU A 5 8.65 18.12 9.43
C GLU A 5 9.75 19.00 8.82
N GLN A 6 11.00 18.85 9.27
CA GLN A 6 12.11 19.61 8.70
C GLN A 6 12.17 19.33 7.19
N ALA A 7 12.31 20.39 6.37
CA ALA A 7 12.43 20.22 4.94
C ALA A 7 13.59 19.26 4.63
N GLN A 8 13.27 18.14 3.99
CA GLN A 8 14.27 17.16 3.57
C GLN A 8 15.22 17.76 2.53
N GLU A 9 16.43 17.21 2.43
CA GLU A 9 17.35 17.55 1.34
C GLU A 9 16.73 17.24 -0.03
N THR A 10 17.04 18.07 -1.03
CA THR A 10 16.60 17.82 -2.40
C THR A 10 17.22 16.54 -2.94
N ILE A 11 16.40 15.64 -3.47
CA ILE A 11 16.87 14.42 -4.14
C ILE A 11 16.90 14.61 -5.66
N SER A 12 17.71 13.80 -6.35
CA SER A 12 17.72 13.74 -7.81
C SER A 12 16.53 12.94 -8.33
N TRP A 13 16.18 13.18 -9.59
CA TRP A 13 15.16 12.38 -10.30
C TRP A 13 15.48 10.88 -10.29
N GLN A 14 16.75 10.53 -10.45
CA GLN A 14 17.20 9.13 -10.44
C GLN A 14 16.96 8.46 -9.07
N GLN A 15 17.10 9.20 -7.96
CA GLN A 15 16.78 8.68 -6.63
C GLN A 15 15.27 8.41 -6.47
N PHE A 16 14.43 9.27 -7.03
CA PHE A 16 12.98 9.02 -7.07
C PHE A 16 12.65 7.76 -7.89
N GLU A 17 13.20 7.63 -9.10
CA GLU A 17 12.93 6.51 -10.00
C GLU A 17 13.37 5.14 -9.46
N GLN A 18 14.33 5.10 -8.53
CA GLN A 18 14.79 3.88 -7.86
C GLN A 18 13.69 3.20 -7.06
N THR A 19 12.69 3.94 -6.57
CA THR A 19 11.54 3.36 -5.90
C THR A 19 10.51 2.93 -6.95
N ASP A 20 10.26 1.62 -7.06
CA ASP A 20 9.28 1.12 -8.02
C ASP A 20 7.88 1.13 -7.38
N ILE A 21 7.13 2.19 -7.65
CA ILE A 21 5.76 2.38 -7.16
C ILE A 21 4.78 2.05 -8.28
N ARG A 22 3.85 1.15 -8.01
CA ARG A 22 2.89 0.61 -8.98
C ARG A 22 1.47 0.72 -8.45
N VAL A 23 0.52 0.95 -9.35
CA VAL A 23 -0.90 0.77 -9.03
C VAL A 23 -1.30 -0.70 -9.14
N GLY A 24 -2.12 -1.18 -8.21
CA GLY A 24 -2.74 -2.50 -8.29
C GLY A 24 -4.17 -2.50 -7.78
N THR A 25 -4.95 -3.51 -8.15
CA THR A 25 -6.32 -3.69 -7.68
C THR A 25 -6.39 -4.77 -6.61
N ILE A 26 -7.03 -4.50 -5.49
CA ILE A 26 -7.24 -5.51 -4.44
C ILE A 26 -8.26 -6.55 -4.93
N LEU A 27 -7.88 -7.82 -4.92
CA LEU A 27 -8.73 -8.96 -5.31
C LEU A 27 -9.37 -9.65 -4.10
N GLU A 28 -8.60 -9.83 -3.03
CA GLU A 28 -9.04 -10.56 -1.84
C GLU A 28 -8.60 -9.85 -0.57
N VAL A 29 -9.43 -9.97 0.47
CA VAL A 29 -9.20 -9.35 1.77
C VAL A 29 -9.58 -10.34 2.85
N HIS A 30 -8.64 -10.63 3.75
CA HIS A 30 -8.88 -11.49 4.91
C HIS A 30 -8.44 -10.80 6.20
N PRO A 31 -9.16 -10.97 7.32
CA PRO A 31 -8.70 -10.54 8.64
C PRO A 31 -7.29 -11.08 8.95
N PHE A 32 -6.49 -10.27 9.63
CA PHE A 32 -5.17 -10.67 10.14
C PHE A 32 -5.15 -10.63 11.67
N PRO A 33 -5.77 -11.61 12.36
CA PRO A 33 -5.87 -11.60 13.82
C PRO A 33 -4.51 -11.75 14.51
N GLU A 34 -3.52 -12.36 13.85
CA GLU A 34 -2.18 -12.53 14.43
C GLU A 34 -1.32 -11.24 14.34
N ALA A 35 -1.81 -10.17 13.70
CA ALA A 35 -1.10 -8.90 13.64
C ALA A 35 -1.19 -8.13 14.96
N ARG A 36 -0.09 -7.51 15.38
CA ARG A 36 -0.02 -6.70 16.62
C ARG A 36 -1.05 -5.57 16.68
N LYS A 37 -1.35 -4.96 15.53
CA LYS A 37 -2.43 -4.00 15.34
C LYS A 37 -3.44 -4.59 14.35
N PRO A 38 -4.74 -4.29 14.49
CA PRO A 38 -5.75 -4.73 13.54
C PRO A 38 -5.34 -4.45 12.10
N ALA A 39 -5.34 -5.48 11.27
CA ALA A 39 -4.90 -5.42 9.89
C ALA A 39 -5.65 -6.41 9.02
N TYR A 40 -5.55 -6.22 7.71
CA TYR A 40 -5.99 -7.18 6.71
C TYR A 40 -4.80 -7.77 5.96
N LYS A 41 -4.91 -9.05 5.58
CA LYS A 41 -4.12 -9.68 4.51
C LYS A 41 -4.80 -9.34 3.18
N LEU A 42 -4.04 -8.83 2.23
CA LEU A 42 -4.50 -8.37 0.93
C LEU A 42 -3.85 -9.20 -0.18
N THR A 43 -4.65 -9.56 -1.18
CA THR A 43 -4.16 -10.06 -2.47
C THR A 43 -4.37 -8.96 -3.50
N VAL A 44 -3.31 -8.49 -4.16
CA VAL A 44 -3.32 -7.34 -5.08
C VAL A 44 -2.86 -7.77 -6.47
N ASP A 45 -3.67 -7.48 -7.49
CA ASP A 45 -3.31 -7.64 -8.90
C ASP A 45 -2.50 -6.43 -9.39
N LEU A 46 -1.23 -6.66 -9.73
CA LEU A 46 -0.31 -5.67 -10.31
C LEU A 46 -0.14 -5.87 -11.83
N GLY A 47 -1.11 -6.51 -12.49
CA GLY A 47 -1.13 -6.70 -13.93
C GLY A 47 0.05 -7.57 -14.40
N PRO A 48 0.89 -7.10 -15.33
CA PRO A 48 2.06 -7.86 -15.81
C PRO A 48 3.05 -8.29 -14.71
N LEU A 49 3.06 -7.61 -13.55
CA LEU A 49 3.90 -7.99 -12.40
C LEU A 49 3.30 -9.12 -11.55
N GLY A 50 2.10 -9.59 -11.91
CA GLY A 50 1.39 -10.68 -11.27
C GLY A 50 0.64 -10.26 -10.01
N ILE A 51 0.11 -11.27 -9.33
CA ILE A 51 -0.66 -11.12 -8.10
C ILE A 51 0.31 -11.21 -6.91
N LYS A 52 0.21 -10.24 -5.99
CA LYS A 52 1.10 -10.12 -4.81
C LYS A 52 0.33 -10.03 -3.51
N LYS A 53 0.95 -10.57 -2.46
CA LYS A 53 0.43 -10.49 -1.10
C LYS A 53 0.95 -9.26 -0.37
N SER A 54 0.07 -8.59 0.37
CA SER A 54 0.44 -7.50 1.29
C SER A 54 -0.38 -7.57 2.57
N SER A 55 -0.04 -6.75 3.55
CA SER A 55 -0.89 -6.54 4.73
C SER A 55 -0.96 -5.06 5.06
N ALA A 56 -2.14 -4.58 5.46
CA ALA A 56 -2.36 -3.15 5.74
C ALA A 56 -3.20 -2.94 7.01
N GLN A 57 -2.80 -1.96 7.83
CA GLN A 57 -3.48 -1.56 9.07
C GLN A 57 -4.56 -0.51 8.77
N VAL A 58 -5.57 -0.91 7.99
CA VAL A 58 -6.59 -0.01 7.42
C VAL A 58 -7.99 -0.30 7.94
N THR A 59 -8.12 -1.04 9.05
CA THR A 59 -9.42 -1.52 9.56
C THR A 59 -10.33 -0.43 10.13
N LYS A 60 -9.83 0.81 10.26
CA LYS A 60 -10.54 1.95 10.83
C LYS A 60 -11.44 2.64 9.81
N HIS A 61 -10.96 2.75 8.58
CA HIS A 61 -11.63 3.45 7.48
C HIS A 61 -12.22 2.50 6.45
N TYR A 62 -11.84 1.22 6.48
CA TYR A 62 -12.17 0.27 5.44
C TYR A 62 -12.64 -1.06 6.03
N THR A 63 -13.65 -1.64 5.39
CA THR A 63 -14.07 -3.04 5.57
C THR A 63 -13.59 -3.88 4.39
N PRO A 64 -13.57 -5.23 4.50
CA PRO A 64 -13.21 -6.12 3.40
C PRO A 64 -14.00 -5.83 2.10
N GLU A 65 -15.29 -5.56 2.22
CA GLU A 65 -16.19 -5.32 1.09
C GLU A 65 -15.85 -4.01 0.37
N THR A 66 -15.44 -2.98 1.11
CA THR A 66 -15.04 -1.67 0.53
C THR A 66 -13.64 -1.66 -0.07
N LEU A 67 -12.85 -2.70 0.21
CA LEU A 67 -11.47 -2.86 -0.27
C LEU A 67 -11.41 -3.67 -1.56
N ILE A 68 -12.24 -4.70 -1.71
CA ILE A 68 -12.27 -5.50 -2.94
C ILE A 68 -12.59 -4.60 -4.14
N GLY A 69 -11.78 -4.69 -5.20
CA GLY A 69 -11.90 -3.88 -6.41
C GLY A 69 -11.30 -2.48 -6.32
N ARG A 70 -10.82 -2.04 -5.14
CA ARG A 70 -10.15 -0.74 -4.97
C ARG A 70 -8.74 -0.76 -5.58
N GLN A 71 -8.36 0.34 -6.24
CA GLN A 71 -6.97 0.56 -6.65
C GLN A 71 -6.15 1.18 -5.52
N VAL A 72 -4.95 0.67 -5.33
CA VAL A 72 -3.98 1.12 -4.33
C VAL A 72 -2.60 1.31 -4.95
N LEU A 73 -1.79 2.17 -4.35
CA LEU A 73 -0.38 2.28 -4.68
C LEU A 73 0.44 1.30 -3.84
N CYS A 74 1.38 0.62 -4.51
CA CYS A 74 2.23 -0.41 -3.96
C CYS A 74 3.70 -0.11 -4.28
N VAL A 75 4.58 -0.14 -3.28
CA VAL A 75 6.02 -0.23 -3.54
C VAL A 75 6.37 -1.70 -3.75
N VAL A 76 6.92 -2.04 -4.93
CA VAL A 76 7.09 -3.43 -5.36
C VAL A 76 8.53 -3.94 -5.25
N ASN A 77 9.50 -3.08 -4.91
CA ASN A 77 10.92 -3.41 -4.90
C ASN A 77 11.62 -3.24 -3.54
N LEU A 78 10.88 -3.25 -2.43
CA LEU A 78 11.45 -3.24 -1.05
C LEU A 78 11.88 -4.63 -0.54
N GLY A 79 11.71 -5.67 -1.36
CA GLY A 79 11.86 -7.06 -0.95
C GLY A 79 10.69 -7.57 -0.12
N LYS A 80 10.76 -8.85 0.26
CA LYS A 80 9.72 -9.50 1.07
C LYS A 80 9.93 -9.20 2.55
N LYS A 81 8.84 -8.97 3.29
CA LYS A 81 8.86 -8.69 4.72
C LYS A 81 8.00 -9.71 5.49
N GLN A 82 8.61 -10.38 6.47
CA GLN A 82 7.90 -11.26 7.38
C GLN A 82 7.13 -10.42 8.43
N ILE A 83 5.84 -10.70 8.58
CA ILE A 83 4.94 -10.05 9.54
C ILE A 83 4.19 -11.16 10.28
N GLY A 84 4.62 -11.48 11.50
CA GLY A 84 4.08 -12.65 12.23
C GLY A 84 4.22 -13.92 11.38
N THR A 85 3.10 -14.56 11.05
CA THR A 85 3.03 -15.77 10.20
C THR A 85 2.88 -15.48 8.70
N PHE A 86 2.83 -14.21 8.29
CA PHE A 86 2.53 -13.78 6.93
C PHE A 86 3.76 -13.19 6.25
N MET A 87 4.01 -13.58 4.99
CA MET A 87 5.05 -12.99 4.16
C MET A 87 4.44 -11.95 3.22
N SER A 88 4.71 -10.68 3.49
CA SER A 88 4.32 -9.56 2.61
C SER A 88 5.32 -9.43 1.47
N GLU A 89 4.84 -9.31 0.24
CA GLU A 89 5.67 -9.21 -0.96
C GLU A 89 5.79 -7.77 -1.48
N VAL A 90 4.81 -6.93 -1.16
CA VAL A 90 4.77 -5.51 -1.54
C VAL A 90 4.27 -4.66 -0.38
N LEU A 91 4.55 -3.37 -0.40
CA LEU A 91 4.04 -2.39 0.57
C LEU A 91 2.88 -1.61 -0.05
N VAL A 92 1.64 -1.82 0.42
CA VAL A 92 0.51 -0.93 0.13
C VAL A 92 0.67 0.38 0.90
N THR A 93 0.53 1.53 0.23
CA THR A 93 0.82 2.86 0.80
C THR A 93 -0.45 3.67 1.10
N GLY A 94 -0.29 4.68 1.95
CA GLY A 94 -1.34 5.58 2.40
C GLY A 94 -0.80 6.73 3.25
N PHE A 95 -1.71 7.54 3.77
CA PHE A 95 -1.43 8.69 4.61
C PHE A 95 -2.12 8.53 5.96
N GLU A 96 -1.50 9.04 7.02
CA GLU A 96 -2.17 9.16 8.32
C GLU A 96 -3.19 10.31 8.27
N ASP A 97 -4.39 10.05 8.78
CA ASP A 97 -5.34 11.11 9.12
C ASP A 97 -4.99 11.79 10.45
N GLU A 98 -5.84 12.70 10.92
CA GLU A 98 -5.65 13.42 12.18
C GLU A 98 -5.59 12.52 13.42
N ASN A 99 -6.11 11.29 13.34
CA ASN A 99 -6.12 10.29 14.39
C ASN A 99 -4.98 9.26 14.25
N ARG A 100 -4.12 9.40 13.24
CA ARG A 100 -3.07 8.42 12.85
C ARG A 100 -3.63 7.11 12.30
N ASP A 101 -4.86 7.12 11.83
CA ASP A 101 -5.46 6.01 11.10
C ASP A 101 -5.15 6.15 9.60
N ILE A 102 -4.93 5.04 8.90
CA ILE A 102 -4.39 5.05 7.53
C ILE A 102 -5.50 5.20 6.49
N ILE A 103 -5.37 6.22 5.64
CA ILE A 103 -6.13 6.43 4.41
C ILE A 103 -5.29 5.94 3.22
N LEU A 104 -5.82 5.01 2.42
CA LEU A 104 -5.11 4.42 1.28
C LEU A 104 -4.83 5.46 0.20
N ALA A 105 -3.60 5.43 -0.35
CA ALA A 105 -3.26 6.19 -1.54
C ALA A 105 -3.81 5.49 -2.78
N GLN A 106 -4.46 6.27 -3.66
CA GLN A 106 -5.07 5.78 -4.89
C GLN A 106 -4.93 6.81 -6.02
N PRO A 107 -4.89 6.38 -7.28
CA PRO A 107 -5.01 7.31 -8.40
C PRO A 107 -6.37 8.01 -8.39
N ALA A 108 -6.43 9.25 -8.88
CA ALA A 108 -7.67 10.02 -8.95
C ALA A 108 -8.73 9.41 -9.91
N GLY A 109 -8.29 8.59 -10.87
CA GLY A 109 -9.13 7.84 -11.78
C GLY A 109 -8.57 6.44 -12.03
N LYS A 110 -9.38 5.58 -12.66
CA LYS A 110 -8.96 4.20 -12.93
C LYS A 110 -7.84 4.17 -13.98
N VAL A 111 -6.79 3.42 -13.68
CA VAL A 111 -5.63 3.23 -14.56
C VAL A 111 -5.31 1.73 -14.71
N PRO A 112 -4.55 1.29 -15.73
CA PRO A 112 -4.17 -0.11 -15.86
C PRO A 112 -3.37 -0.64 -14.66
N ASN A 113 -3.67 -1.85 -14.19
CA ASN A 113 -2.88 -2.51 -13.13
C ASN A 113 -1.43 -2.67 -13.58
N GLY A 114 -0.48 -2.38 -12.68
CA GLY A 114 0.95 -2.41 -12.96
C GLY A 114 1.51 -1.12 -13.58
N SER A 115 0.69 -0.08 -13.79
CA SER A 115 1.21 1.23 -14.22
C SER A 115 2.17 1.80 -13.17
N LYS A 116 3.31 2.31 -13.63
CA LYS A 116 4.33 2.95 -12.77
C LYS A 116 3.91 4.38 -12.44
N LEU A 117 4.05 4.76 -11.18
CA LEU A 117 3.96 6.15 -10.76
C LEU A 117 5.20 6.91 -11.26
N ILE A 118 4.96 8.05 -11.88
CA ILE A 118 5.97 8.94 -12.47
C ILE A 118 5.81 10.34 -11.92
#